data_AF-A0A950Y0J8-F1
#
_entry.id   AF-A0A950Y0J8-F1
#
_cell.length_a   1.000
_cell.length_b   1.000
_cell.length_c   1.000
_cell.angle_alpha   90.00
_cell.angle_beta   90.00
_cell.angle_gamma   90.00
#
_symmetry.space_group_name_H-M   'P 1'
#
loop_
_entity.id
_entity.type
_entity.pdbx_description
1 polymer ?
#
loop_
_entity_poly.entity_id
_entity_poly.type
_entity_poly.pdbx_seq_one_letter_code
_entity_poly.pdbx_strand_id
1 'polypeptide(L)'
;MIWRRLLHRPQTVWLRKAVFQIHLWTGLAIAVYVCVISISGSAIVFRKDLQASRLEQRLITAETGQALSREQEAPSAIDHALGWLTNLHDNLLFGWRGRTINGIGSALVTLLALTGAVVWWPGVKNWRRSMTIQRNTRFARFNWDLHSSAGFWCVAFVLIWGISGVVFCFPGILDSLLNVHVRYWVTRLHFGRFNPVTKVVWTILGLSPAVLAVTGVIMWWNRVLSKTLARPHPTPRGRAAGVAVRAMQCDNETKVQK
;
A
#
# COMPACT_ATOMS: atom_id res chain seq x y z
N MET A 1 -23.69 -24.35 -8.25
CA MET A 1 -23.91 -23.98 -6.84
C MET A 1 -22.86 -23.03 -6.24
N ILE A 2 -21.57 -23.10 -6.63
CA ILE A 2 -20.49 -22.25 -6.08
C ILE A 2 -20.67 -20.75 -6.38
N TRP A 3 -21.13 -20.39 -7.59
CA TRP A 3 -21.39 -19.00 -8.00
C TRP A 3 -22.38 -18.25 -7.10
N ARG A 4 -23.48 -18.91 -6.70
CA ARG A 4 -24.45 -18.31 -5.76
C ARG A 4 -23.83 -18.02 -4.39
N ARG A 5 -22.92 -18.91 -3.91
CA ARG A 5 -22.20 -18.73 -2.64
C ARG A 5 -21.17 -17.59 -2.74
N LEU A 6 -20.44 -17.47 -3.84
CA LEU A 6 -19.54 -16.33 -4.11
C LEU A 6 -20.28 -14.99 -4.13
N LEU A 7 -21.45 -14.94 -4.76
CA LEU A 7 -22.25 -13.71 -4.86
C LEU A 7 -22.86 -13.29 -3.51
N HIS A 8 -23.34 -14.23 -2.69
CA HIS A 8 -24.15 -13.90 -1.50
C HIS A 8 -23.43 -14.12 -0.15
N ARG A 9 -22.52 -15.10 -0.05
CA ARG A 9 -21.82 -15.47 1.19
C ARG A 9 -20.34 -15.81 0.92
N PRO A 10 -19.56 -14.87 0.34
CA PRO A 10 -18.19 -15.12 -0.08
C PRO A 10 -17.26 -15.58 1.06
N GLN A 11 -17.55 -15.21 2.31
CA GLN A 11 -16.79 -15.60 3.51
C GLN A 11 -16.71 -17.11 3.77
N THR A 12 -17.58 -17.92 3.15
CA THR A 12 -17.61 -19.37 3.36
C THR A 12 -16.67 -20.14 2.42
N VAL A 13 -16.15 -19.49 1.38
CA VAL A 13 -15.34 -20.15 0.35
C VAL A 13 -13.88 -20.23 0.78
N TRP A 14 -13.26 -21.42 0.67
CA TRP A 14 -11.86 -21.63 1.02
C TRP A 14 -10.90 -20.72 0.23
N LEU A 15 -11.15 -20.55 -1.07
CA LEU A 15 -10.35 -19.69 -1.94
C LEU A 15 -10.23 -18.26 -1.37
N ARG A 16 -11.35 -17.67 -0.90
CA ARG A 16 -11.31 -16.33 -0.29
C ARG A 16 -10.46 -16.29 0.98
N LYS A 17 -10.48 -17.36 1.78
CA LYS A 17 -9.64 -17.45 2.99
C LYS A 17 -8.16 -17.52 2.63
N ALA A 18 -7.80 -18.29 1.59
CA ALA A 18 -6.43 -18.37 1.09
C ALA A 18 -5.95 -17.01 0.54
N VAL A 19 -6.75 -16.37 -0.32
CA VAL A 19 -6.44 -15.03 -0.86
C VAL A 19 -6.31 -14.00 0.26
N PHE A 20 -7.14 -14.09 1.31
CA PHE A 20 -7.00 -13.23 2.48
C PHE A 20 -5.67 -13.41 3.20
N GLN A 21 -5.16 -14.64 3.34
CA GLN A 21 -3.84 -14.88 3.94
C GLN A 21 -2.73 -14.30 3.07
N ILE A 22 -2.79 -14.50 1.76
CA ILE A 22 -1.82 -13.90 0.81
C ILE A 22 -1.84 -12.38 0.95
N HIS A 23 -3.02 -11.76 0.92
CA HIS A 23 -3.17 -10.31 1.07
C HIS A 23 -2.59 -9.81 2.41
N LEU A 24 -2.92 -10.50 3.51
CA LEU A 24 -2.46 -10.14 4.85
C LEU A 24 -0.93 -10.19 4.96
N TRP A 25 -0.32 -11.31 4.59
CA TRP A 25 1.11 -11.53 4.78
C TRP A 25 1.95 -10.70 3.81
N THR A 26 1.54 -10.62 2.53
CA THR A 26 2.18 -9.73 1.57
C THR A 26 2.09 -8.28 2.04
N GLY A 27 0.90 -7.84 2.46
CA GLY A 27 0.68 -6.47 2.92
C GLY A 27 1.54 -6.10 4.14
N LEU A 28 1.65 -7.00 5.12
CA LEU A 28 2.50 -6.79 6.29
C LEU A 28 3.99 -6.76 5.91
N ALA A 29 4.43 -7.67 5.03
CA ALA A 29 5.83 -7.76 4.60
C ALA A 29 6.31 -6.50 3.87
N ILE A 30 5.45 -5.87 3.07
CA ILE A 30 5.83 -4.71 2.25
C ILE A 30 5.30 -3.37 2.78
N ALA A 31 4.69 -3.32 3.96
CA ALA A 31 4.01 -2.11 4.45
C ALA A 31 4.93 -0.87 4.50
N VAL A 32 6.14 -1.03 5.05
CA VAL A 32 7.14 0.06 5.13
C VAL A 32 7.56 0.50 3.73
N TYR A 33 7.84 -0.45 2.84
CA TYR A 33 8.18 -0.17 1.45
C TYR A 33 7.08 0.63 0.75
N VAL A 34 5.82 0.23 0.90
CA VAL A 34 4.67 0.94 0.31
C VAL A 34 4.57 2.37 0.84
N CYS A 35 4.76 2.58 2.15
CA CYS A 35 4.78 3.93 2.71
C CYS A 35 5.89 4.79 2.09
N VAL A 36 7.11 4.27 1.96
CA VAL A 36 8.25 5.00 1.39
C VAL A 36 8.00 5.37 -0.08
N ILE A 37 7.57 4.40 -0.91
CA ILE A 37 7.34 4.64 -2.34
C ILE A 37 6.14 5.57 -2.57
N SER A 38 5.07 5.44 -1.80
CA SER A 38 3.92 6.34 -1.92
C SER A 38 4.24 7.77 -1.52
N ILE A 39 4.92 7.98 -0.39
CA ILE A 39 5.29 9.32 0.08
C ILE A 39 6.27 9.98 -0.89
N SER A 40 7.32 9.25 -1.30
CA SER A 40 8.28 9.77 -2.27
C SER A 40 7.64 10.03 -3.64
N GLY A 41 6.76 9.14 -4.10
CA GLY A 41 6.04 9.27 -5.37
C GLY A 41 5.15 10.51 -5.42
N SER A 42 4.39 10.77 -4.35
CA SER A 42 3.60 12.00 -4.21
C SER A 42 4.47 13.25 -4.23
N ALA A 43 5.63 13.21 -3.56
CA ALA A 43 6.52 14.37 -3.48
C ALA A 43 7.26 14.71 -4.79
N ILE A 44 7.47 13.74 -5.70
CA ILE A 44 8.18 13.99 -6.98
C ILE A 44 7.28 14.43 -8.15
N VAL A 45 5.94 14.47 -7.98
CA VAL A 45 5.00 14.76 -9.09
C VAL A 45 5.32 16.08 -9.79
N PHE A 46 5.68 17.12 -9.04
CA PHE A 46 5.93 18.48 -9.54
C PHE A 46 7.38 18.75 -9.98
N ARG A 47 8.29 17.75 -9.90
CA ARG A 47 9.72 17.93 -10.21
C ARG A 47 9.96 18.61 -11.56
N LYS A 48 9.27 18.16 -12.61
CA LYS A 48 9.47 18.70 -13.97
C LYS A 48 9.03 20.16 -14.10
N ASP A 49 7.98 20.56 -13.37
CA ASP A 49 7.47 21.93 -13.45
C ASP A 49 8.42 22.90 -12.74
N LEU A 50 8.96 22.48 -11.58
CA LEU A 50 9.98 23.24 -10.86
C LEU A 50 11.28 23.38 -11.66
N GLN A 51 11.66 22.34 -12.40
CA GLN A 51 12.85 22.39 -13.27
C GLN A 51 12.61 23.22 -14.53
N ALA A 52 11.41 23.15 -15.12
CA ALA A 52 11.06 23.91 -16.31
C ALA A 52 11.02 25.41 -16.04
N SER A 53 10.38 25.86 -14.96
CA SER A 53 10.33 27.29 -14.61
C SER A 53 11.72 27.87 -14.34
N ARG A 54 12.62 27.08 -13.73
CA ARG A 54 14.01 27.48 -13.54
C ARG A 54 14.79 27.53 -14.85
N LEU A 55 14.56 26.58 -15.76
CA LEU A 55 15.20 26.60 -17.07
C LEU A 55 14.76 27.84 -17.86
N GLU A 56 13.47 28.18 -17.84
CA GLU A 56 12.95 29.40 -18.45
C GLU A 56 13.62 30.65 -17.87
N GLN A 57 13.78 30.74 -16.54
CA GLN A 57 14.52 31.84 -15.92
C GLN A 57 15.97 31.92 -16.41
N ARG A 58 16.66 30.79 -16.51
CA ARG A 58 18.05 30.74 -17.03
C ARG A 58 18.14 31.20 -18.48
N LEU A 59 17.19 30.81 -19.32
CA LEU A 59 17.13 31.24 -20.72
C LEU A 59 16.87 32.75 -20.84
N ILE A 60 15.93 33.29 -20.06
CA ILE A 60 15.64 34.74 -20.02
C ILE A 60 16.87 35.54 -19.58
N THR A 61 17.59 35.08 -18.55
CA THR A 61 18.83 35.76 -18.09
C THR A 61 19.95 35.69 -19.14
N ALA A 62 20.07 34.55 -19.84
CA ALA A 62 21.05 34.40 -20.92
C ALA A 62 20.73 35.31 -22.13
N GLU A 63 19.46 35.42 -22.51
CA GLU A 63 19.01 36.31 -23.61
C GLU A 63 19.19 37.79 -23.28
N THR A 64 19.05 38.18 -22.00
CA THR A 64 19.27 39.56 -21.55
C THR A 64 20.75 39.95 -21.44
N GLY A 65 21.68 39.04 -21.78
CA GLY A 65 23.13 39.30 -21.74
C GLY A 65 23.69 39.48 -20.33
N GLN A 66 22.88 39.24 -19.30
CA GLN A 66 23.33 39.21 -17.92
C GLN A 66 24.05 37.89 -17.67
N ALA A 67 25.31 37.96 -17.24
CA ALA A 67 26.02 36.77 -16.80
C ALA A 67 25.21 36.10 -15.68
N LEU A 68 24.89 34.81 -15.85
CA LEU A 68 24.31 34.02 -14.77
C LEU A 68 25.25 34.13 -13.58
N SER A 69 24.75 34.57 -12.44
CA SER A 69 25.48 34.50 -11.18
C SER A 69 25.95 33.05 -10.96
N ARG A 70 27.16 32.86 -10.42
CA ARG A 70 27.75 31.53 -10.13
C ARG A 70 26.80 30.62 -9.32
N GLU A 71 25.89 31.24 -8.57
CA GLU A 71 24.81 30.61 -7.81
C GLU A 71 23.66 30.06 -8.69
N GLN A 72 23.37 30.68 -9.83
CA GLN A 72 22.37 30.22 -10.80
C GLN A 72 22.84 29.02 -11.61
N GLU A 73 24.16 28.84 -11.79
CA GLU A 73 24.76 27.69 -12.49
C GLU A 73 24.81 26.43 -11.61
N ALA A 74 25.08 26.59 -10.31
CA ALA A 74 25.13 25.48 -9.38
C ALA A 74 23.73 24.85 -9.15
N PRO A 75 23.66 23.51 -8.99
CA PRO A 75 22.41 22.87 -8.58
C PRO A 75 22.01 23.38 -7.19
N SER A 76 20.78 23.88 -7.08
CA SER A 76 20.26 24.38 -5.81
C SER A 76 20.07 23.25 -4.80
N ALA A 77 19.94 23.58 -3.51
CA ALA A 77 19.56 22.61 -2.47
C ALA A 77 18.27 21.83 -2.83
N ILE A 78 17.34 22.49 -3.53
CA ILE A 78 16.10 21.88 -4.02
C ILE A 78 16.38 20.85 -5.12
N ASP A 79 17.32 21.10 -6.04
CA ASP A 79 17.68 20.14 -7.09
C ASP A 79 18.33 18.89 -6.50
N HIS A 80 19.20 19.08 -5.52
CA HIS A 80 19.81 17.98 -4.78
C HIS A 80 18.76 17.16 -4.03
N ALA A 81 17.83 17.81 -3.33
CA ALA A 81 16.74 17.13 -2.62
C ALA A 81 15.82 16.36 -3.58
N LEU A 82 15.41 16.96 -4.69
CA LEU A 82 14.57 16.30 -5.72
C LEU A 82 15.31 15.15 -6.40
N GLY A 83 16.62 15.30 -6.64
CA GLY A 83 17.48 14.25 -7.19
C GLY A 83 17.61 13.06 -6.23
N TRP A 84 17.89 13.33 -4.96
CA TRP A 84 17.92 12.33 -3.90
C TRP A 84 16.58 11.61 -3.77
N LEU A 85 15.47 12.36 -3.74
CA LEU A 85 14.12 11.81 -3.63
C LEU A 85 13.73 10.95 -4.84
N THR A 86 14.11 11.38 -6.05
CA THR A 86 13.91 10.58 -7.27
C THR A 86 14.75 9.30 -7.21
N ASN A 87 15.99 9.37 -6.72
CA ASN A 87 16.84 8.18 -6.59
C ASN A 87 16.32 7.21 -5.51
N LEU A 88 15.73 7.72 -4.43
CA LEU A 88 15.00 6.93 -3.44
C LEU A 88 13.78 6.24 -4.07
N HIS A 89 12.99 6.98 -4.85
CA HIS A 89 11.77 6.45 -5.46
C HIS A 89 12.05 5.42 -6.57
N ASP A 90 13.02 5.70 -7.46
CA ASP A 90 13.28 4.88 -8.64
C ASP A 90 14.22 3.70 -8.33
N ASN A 91 15.22 3.94 -7.48
CA ASN A 91 16.33 3.01 -7.26
C ASN A 91 16.57 2.69 -5.78
N LEU A 92 15.70 3.11 -4.85
CA LEU A 92 15.84 2.88 -3.41
C LEU A 92 17.20 3.34 -2.83
N LEU A 93 17.89 4.27 -3.49
CA LEU A 93 19.27 4.69 -3.18
C LEU A 93 20.34 3.59 -3.37
N PHE A 94 20.01 2.43 -3.96
CA PHE A 94 20.92 1.30 -4.18
C PHE A 94 21.23 1.06 -5.67
N GLY A 95 21.06 2.08 -6.52
CA GLY A 95 21.35 2.00 -7.95
C GLY A 95 20.58 0.86 -8.63
N TRP A 96 21.28 0.06 -9.44
CA TRP A 96 20.64 -1.02 -10.20
C TRP A 96 19.97 -2.08 -9.32
N ARG A 97 20.58 -2.45 -8.18
CA ARG A 97 20.00 -3.45 -7.25
C ARG A 97 18.70 -2.93 -6.66
N GLY A 98 18.71 -1.68 -6.23
CA GLY A 98 17.52 -1.06 -5.67
C GLY A 98 16.42 -0.87 -6.71
N ARG A 99 16.76 -0.63 -7.99
CA ARG A 99 15.77 -0.64 -9.08
C ARG A 99 15.13 -2.03 -9.25
N THR A 100 15.91 -3.10 -9.19
CA THR A 100 15.38 -4.48 -9.24
C THR A 100 14.45 -4.76 -8.06
N ILE A 101 14.86 -4.39 -6.84
CA ILE A 101 14.04 -4.53 -5.63
C ILE A 101 12.75 -3.72 -5.74
N ASN A 102 12.82 -2.49 -6.24
CA ASN A 102 11.67 -1.63 -6.47
C ASN A 102 10.71 -2.28 -7.48
N GLY A 103 11.23 -2.86 -8.56
CA GLY A 103 10.43 -3.60 -9.54
C GLY A 103 9.70 -4.80 -8.94
N ILE A 104 10.38 -5.60 -8.11
CA ILE A 104 9.75 -6.71 -7.37
C ILE A 104 8.69 -6.16 -6.41
N GLY A 105 9.00 -5.08 -5.70
CA GLY A 105 8.07 -4.40 -4.81
C GLY A 105 6.81 -3.90 -5.54
N SER A 106 6.96 -3.31 -6.72
CA SER A 106 5.83 -2.90 -7.57
C SER A 106 4.96 -4.09 -8.02
N ALA A 107 5.58 -5.24 -8.31
CA ALA A 107 4.86 -6.48 -8.62
C ALA A 107 4.07 -6.99 -7.39
N LEU A 108 4.68 -6.93 -6.20
CA LEU A 108 4.00 -7.29 -4.95
C LEU A 108 2.87 -6.32 -4.60
N VAL A 109 3.01 -5.02 -4.87
CA VAL A 109 1.92 -4.03 -4.72
C VAL A 109 0.78 -4.34 -5.69
N THR A 110 1.10 -4.72 -6.93
CA THR A 110 0.10 -5.14 -7.92
C THR A 110 -0.67 -6.36 -7.43
N LEU A 111 0.04 -7.39 -6.95
CA LEU A 111 -0.56 -8.58 -6.35
C LEU A 111 -1.41 -8.21 -5.13
N LEU A 112 -0.94 -7.30 -4.27
CA LEU A 112 -1.66 -6.85 -3.09
C LEU A 112 -2.98 -6.16 -3.47
N ALA A 113 -2.98 -5.33 -4.51
CA ALA A 113 -4.19 -4.68 -5.02
C ALA A 113 -5.18 -5.67 -5.64
N LEU A 114 -4.70 -6.64 -6.45
CA LEU A 114 -5.53 -7.69 -7.04
C LEU A 114 -6.18 -8.57 -5.97
N THR A 115 -5.39 -9.04 -5.00
CA THR A 115 -5.90 -9.84 -3.87
C THR A 115 -6.85 -9.02 -2.99
N GLY A 116 -6.58 -7.73 -2.80
CA GLY A 116 -7.46 -6.79 -2.10
C GLY A 116 -8.83 -6.65 -2.77
N ALA A 117 -8.87 -6.52 -4.10
CA ALA A 117 -10.11 -6.46 -4.87
C ALA A 117 -10.96 -7.73 -4.69
N VAL A 118 -10.32 -8.90 -4.70
CA VAL A 118 -11.00 -10.19 -4.49
C VAL A 118 -11.52 -10.32 -3.06
N VAL A 119 -10.73 -9.92 -2.06
CA VAL A 119 -11.10 -9.99 -0.63
C VAL A 119 -12.21 -8.99 -0.29
N TRP A 120 -12.18 -7.82 -0.93
CA TRP A 120 -13.08 -6.71 -0.67
C TRP A 120 -14.55 -7.10 -0.84
N TRP A 121 -14.87 -7.94 -1.83
CA TRP A 121 -16.26 -8.31 -2.15
C TRP A 121 -17.05 -8.79 -0.90
N PRO A 122 -18.00 -7.99 -0.39
CA PRO A 122 -18.71 -8.27 0.87
C PRO A 122 -20.03 -9.02 0.64
N GLY A 123 -20.39 -9.27 -0.63
CA GLY A 123 -21.66 -9.84 -1.08
C GLY A 123 -22.70 -8.79 -1.49
N VAL A 124 -23.65 -9.20 -2.33
CA VAL A 124 -24.65 -8.32 -3.00
C VAL A 124 -25.54 -7.53 -2.02
N LYS A 125 -25.73 -7.98 -0.79
CA LYS A 125 -26.58 -7.24 0.19
C LYS A 125 -25.86 -6.08 0.88
N ASN A 126 -24.53 -6.14 0.99
CA ASN A 126 -23.76 -5.24 1.86
C ASN A 126 -22.79 -4.32 1.09
N TRP A 127 -22.72 -4.42 -0.24
CA TRP A 127 -21.71 -3.71 -1.05
C TRP A 127 -21.73 -2.20 -0.86
N ARG A 128 -22.92 -1.57 -0.84
CA ARG A 128 -23.06 -0.11 -0.67
C ARG A 128 -22.51 0.36 0.68
N ARG A 129 -22.72 -0.41 1.75
CA ARG A 129 -22.22 -0.10 3.09
C ARG A 129 -20.69 -0.17 3.16
N SER A 130 -20.06 -1.06 2.39
CA SER A 130 -18.60 -1.25 2.38
C SER A 130 -17.84 -0.11 1.70
N MET A 131 -18.53 0.81 1.03
CA MET A 131 -17.96 1.96 0.31
C MET A 131 -17.98 3.25 1.12
N THR A 132 -18.64 3.27 2.28
CA THR A 132 -18.84 4.48 3.09
C THR A 132 -18.13 4.37 4.44
N ILE A 133 -17.72 5.52 4.99
CA ILE A 133 -17.01 5.62 6.28
C ILE A 133 -17.99 6.11 7.34
N GLN A 134 -18.18 5.34 8.41
CA GLN A 134 -18.99 5.76 9.56
C GLN A 134 -18.12 6.50 10.57
N ARG A 135 -18.31 7.82 10.69
CA ARG A 135 -17.44 8.71 11.48
C ARG A 135 -17.67 8.65 13.00
N ASN A 136 -18.79 8.08 13.48
CA ASN A 136 -19.11 8.01 14.91
C ASN A 136 -19.07 6.55 15.42
N THR A 137 -17.90 5.92 15.37
CA THR A 137 -17.71 4.54 15.82
C THR A 137 -16.40 4.36 16.57
N ARG A 138 -16.27 3.25 17.31
CA ARG A 138 -15.00 2.87 17.94
C ARG A 138 -13.88 2.83 16.89
N PHE A 139 -12.68 3.30 17.25
CA PHE A 139 -11.51 3.40 16.35
C PHE A 139 -11.25 2.13 15.51
N ALA A 140 -11.36 0.94 16.11
CA ALA A 140 -11.18 -0.33 15.38
C ALA A 140 -12.17 -0.54 14.23
N ARG A 141 -13.42 -0.06 14.36
CA ARG A 141 -14.43 -0.10 13.29
C ARG A 141 -14.17 1.00 12.27
N PHE A 142 -13.88 2.22 12.72
CA PHE A 142 -13.51 3.31 11.82
C PHE A 142 -12.32 2.95 10.91
N ASN A 143 -11.24 2.37 11.47
CA ASN A 143 -10.09 1.93 10.70
C ASN A 143 -10.43 0.84 9.67
N TRP A 144 -11.33 -0.07 10.01
CA TRP A 144 -11.82 -1.09 9.07
C TRP A 144 -12.61 -0.45 7.92
N ASP A 145 -13.53 0.46 8.24
CA ASP A 145 -14.33 1.18 7.24
C ASP A 145 -13.43 2.03 6.33
N LEU A 146 -12.43 2.71 6.89
CA LEU A 146 -11.42 3.47 6.14
C LEU A 146 -10.62 2.59 5.19
N HIS A 147 -10.07 1.47 5.66
CA HIS A 147 -9.30 0.54 4.82
C HIS A 147 -10.15 -0.06 3.70
N SER A 148 -11.38 -0.47 4.02
CA SER A 148 -12.33 -1.01 3.03
C SER A 148 -12.73 0.03 1.98
N SER A 149 -13.12 1.23 2.40
CA SER A 149 -13.58 2.30 1.51
C SER A 149 -12.43 2.83 0.65
N ALA A 150 -11.29 3.18 1.26
CA ALA A 150 -10.11 3.63 0.53
C ALA A 150 -9.61 2.56 -0.46
N GLY A 151 -9.62 1.30 -0.04
CA GLY A 151 -9.19 0.18 -0.88
C GLY A 151 -10.05 0.05 -2.13
N PHE A 152 -11.38 0.16 -1.98
CA PHE A 152 -12.30 0.13 -3.11
C PHE A 152 -12.10 1.30 -4.08
N TRP A 153 -12.12 2.53 -3.56
CA TRP A 153 -12.07 3.73 -4.41
C TRP A 153 -10.70 3.92 -5.08
N CYS A 154 -9.63 3.43 -4.45
CA CYS A 154 -8.27 3.63 -4.95
C CYS A 154 -7.71 2.44 -5.73
N VAL A 155 -8.39 1.28 -5.77
CA VAL A 155 -7.82 0.04 -6.37
C VAL A 155 -7.31 0.22 -7.78
N ALA A 156 -8.05 0.95 -8.64
CA ALA A 156 -7.65 1.20 -10.02
C ALA A 156 -6.36 2.03 -10.09
N PHE A 157 -6.22 3.05 -9.24
CA PHE A 157 -5.02 3.88 -9.17
C PHE A 157 -3.82 3.10 -8.62
N VAL A 158 -4.02 2.30 -7.57
CA VAL A 158 -2.97 1.43 -7.02
C VAL A 158 -2.49 0.43 -8.07
N LEU A 159 -3.39 -0.16 -8.86
CA LEU A 159 -3.03 -1.05 -9.97
C LEU A 159 -2.26 -0.31 -11.06
N ILE A 160 -2.69 0.90 -11.44
CA ILE A 160 -1.97 1.74 -12.41
C ILE A 160 -0.53 1.96 -11.94
N TRP A 161 -0.31 2.40 -10.70
CA TRP A 161 1.04 2.65 -10.17
C TRP A 161 1.87 1.38 -9.99
N GLY A 162 1.26 0.29 -9.51
CA GLY A 162 1.92 -1.00 -9.37
C GLY A 162 2.43 -1.54 -10.72
N ILE A 163 1.56 -1.57 -11.73
CA ILE A 163 1.89 -2.08 -13.06
C ILE A 163 2.93 -1.18 -13.74
N SER A 164 2.73 0.14 -13.71
CA SER A 164 3.68 1.08 -14.31
C SER A 164 5.05 1.07 -13.62
N GLY A 165 5.10 0.84 -12.30
CA GLY A 165 6.35 0.64 -11.57
C GLY A 165 7.15 -0.58 -12.07
N VAL A 166 6.46 -1.70 -12.33
CA VAL A 166 7.08 -2.89 -12.96
C VAL A 166 7.62 -2.54 -14.35
N VAL A 167 6.83 -1.84 -15.16
CA VAL A 167 7.23 -1.40 -16.51
C VAL A 167 8.49 -0.53 -16.47
N PHE A 168 8.57 0.43 -15.56
CA PHE A 168 9.75 1.30 -15.47
C PHE A 168 10.99 0.60 -14.93
N CYS A 169 10.84 -0.36 -14.02
CA CYS A 169 11.99 -1.08 -13.46
C CYS A 169 12.58 -2.09 -14.45
N PHE A 170 11.76 -2.66 -15.34
CA PHE A 170 12.17 -3.70 -16.30
C PHE A 170 11.81 -3.34 -17.76
N PRO A 171 12.35 -2.24 -18.31
CA PRO A 171 12.01 -1.81 -19.66
C PRO A 171 12.35 -2.87 -20.72
N GLY A 172 13.54 -3.49 -20.63
CA GLY A 172 13.98 -4.46 -21.63
C GLY A 172 13.13 -5.73 -21.76
N ILE A 173 12.48 -6.18 -20.67
CA ILE A 173 11.57 -7.34 -20.72
C ILE A 173 10.26 -6.98 -21.44
N LEU A 174 9.85 -5.72 -21.35
CA LEU A 174 8.53 -5.26 -21.77
C LEU A 174 8.57 -4.44 -23.06
N ASP A 175 9.74 -3.98 -23.50
CA ASP A 175 9.91 -3.18 -24.73
C ASP A 175 9.46 -3.95 -25.98
N SER A 176 9.64 -5.27 -26.01
CA SER A 176 9.12 -6.12 -27.11
C SER A 176 7.59 -6.24 -27.12
N LEU A 177 6.94 -5.97 -25.99
CA LEU A 177 5.47 -6.08 -25.83
C LEU A 177 4.78 -4.71 -25.90
N LEU A 178 5.47 -3.62 -25.56
CA LEU A 178 4.90 -2.28 -25.43
C LEU A 178 5.32 -1.40 -26.60
N ASN A 179 4.35 -1.06 -27.46
CA ASN A 179 4.56 -0.05 -28.49
C ASN A 179 4.72 1.37 -27.89
N VAL A 180 5.18 2.31 -28.72
CA VAL A 180 5.46 3.69 -28.32
C VAL A 180 4.24 4.40 -27.71
N HIS A 181 3.04 4.12 -28.22
CA HIS A 181 1.80 4.72 -27.73
C HIS A 181 1.47 4.20 -26.33
N VAL A 182 1.59 2.90 -26.10
CA VAL A 182 1.35 2.31 -24.77
C VAL A 182 2.35 2.86 -23.76
N ARG A 183 3.65 2.93 -24.09
CA ARG A 183 4.67 3.49 -23.20
C ARG A 183 4.40 4.97 -22.86
N TYR A 184 3.92 5.74 -23.83
CA TYR A 184 3.49 7.11 -23.62
C TYR A 184 2.34 7.19 -22.60
N TRP A 185 1.28 6.37 -22.76
CA TRP A 185 0.15 6.35 -21.82
C TRP A 185 0.54 5.86 -20.43
N VAL A 186 1.37 4.82 -20.31
CA VAL A 186 1.91 4.34 -19.02
C VAL A 186 2.63 5.46 -18.28
N THR A 187 3.49 6.21 -19.00
CA THR A 187 4.18 7.37 -18.43
C THR A 187 3.22 8.46 -17.99
N ARG A 188 2.23 8.80 -18.84
CA ARG A 188 1.26 9.85 -18.54
C ARG A 188 0.37 9.50 -17.34
N LEU A 189 -0.08 8.25 -17.26
CA LEU A 189 -0.90 7.71 -16.18
C LEU A 189 -0.13 7.58 -14.86
N HIS A 190 1.12 7.14 -14.88
CA HIS A 190 1.91 7.03 -13.65
C HIS A 190 2.10 8.39 -12.97
N PHE A 191 2.47 9.41 -13.76
CA PHE A 191 2.79 10.74 -13.24
C PHE A 191 1.58 11.72 -13.21
N GLY A 192 0.39 11.31 -13.67
CA GLY A 192 -0.77 12.20 -13.73
C GLY A 192 -0.56 13.44 -14.61
N ARG A 193 0.26 13.34 -15.66
CA ARG A 193 0.68 14.48 -16.51
C ARG A 193 -0.33 14.83 -17.59
N PHE A 194 -1.58 15.10 -17.19
CA PHE A 194 -2.63 15.52 -18.12
C PHE A 194 -2.79 17.04 -18.15
N ASN A 195 -2.87 17.64 -16.96
CA ASN A 195 -2.99 19.06 -16.71
C ASN A 195 -2.57 19.36 -15.23
N PRO A 196 -2.47 20.64 -14.81
CA PRO A 196 -2.06 20.98 -13.45
C PRO A 196 -2.99 20.41 -12.35
N VAL A 197 -4.30 20.42 -12.58
CA VAL A 197 -5.30 19.92 -11.62
C VAL A 197 -5.10 18.42 -11.38
N THR A 198 -4.87 17.64 -12.44
CA THR A 198 -4.64 16.20 -12.32
C THR A 198 -3.38 15.86 -11.52
N LYS A 199 -2.34 16.71 -11.55
CA LYS A 199 -1.13 16.51 -10.74
C LYS A 199 -1.41 16.66 -9.25
N VAL A 200 -2.21 17.66 -8.87
CA VAL A 200 -2.64 17.86 -7.46
C VAL A 200 -3.44 16.65 -7.00
N VAL A 201 -4.40 16.20 -7.82
CA VAL A 201 -5.20 15.00 -7.52
C VAL A 201 -4.31 13.76 -7.40
N TRP A 202 -3.35 13.57 -8.32
CA TRP A 202 -2.40 12.44 -8.28
C TRP A 202 -1.51 12.48 -7.04
N THR A 203 -1.11 13.66 -6.59
CA THR A 203 -0.30 13.83 -5.38
C THR A 203 -1.06 13.36 -4.15
N ILE A 204 -2.34 13.73 -4.03
CA ILE A 204 -3.20 13.32 -2.92
C ILE A 204 -3.51 11.82 -3.00
N LEU A 205 -3.95 11.34 -4.17
CA LEU A 205 -4.28 9.93 -4.37
C LEU A 205 -3.04 9.03 -4.24
N GLY A 206 -1.85 9.54 -4.55
CA GLY A 206 -0.57 8.84 -4.40
C GLY A 206 -0.23 8.47 -2.96
N LEU A 207 -0.84 9.14 -1.98
CA LEU A 207 -0.74 8.80 -0.55
C LEU A 207 -1.68 7.67 -0.14
N SER A 208 -2.67 7.32 -0.97
CA SER A 208 -3.65 6.27 -0.64
C SER A 208 -3.03 4.89 -0.34
N PRO A 209 -1.97 4.41 -1.03
CA PRO A 209 -1.37 3.13 -0.68
C PRO A 209 -0.67 3.18 0.68
N ALA A 210 -0.07 4.33 1.06
CA ALA A 210 0.49 4.52 2.40
C ALA A 210 -0.61 4.46 3.48
N VAL A 211 -1.75 5.12 3.24
CA VAL A 211 -2.92 5.04 4.14
C VAL A 211 -3.42 3.59 4.26
N LEU A 212 -3.50 2.86 3.15
CA LEU A 212 -3.90 1.45 3.15
C LEU A 212 -2.91 0.56 3.92
N ALA A 213 -1.60 0.77 3.74
CA ALA A 213 -0.57 0.04 4.47
C ALA A 213 -0.67 0.28 5.98
N VAL A 214 -0.74 1.55 6.41
CA VAL A 214 -0.86 1.93 7.84
C VAL A 214 -2.14 1.36 8.45
N THR A 215 -3.28 1.57 7.80
CA THR A 215 -4.58 1.05 8.29
C THR A 215 -4.61 -0.47 8.34
N GLY A 216 -3.96 -1.16 7.39
CA GLY A 216 -3.80 -2.62 7.37
C GLY A 216 -2.98 -3.15 8.55
N VAL A 217 -1.84 -2.51 8.83
CA VAL A 217 -0.99 -2.84 10.00
C VAL A 217 -1.73 -2.60 11.31
N ILE A 218 -2.45 -1.49 11.45
CA ILE A 218 -3.29 -1.20 12.62
C ILE A 218 -4.36 -2.29 12.81
N MET A 219 -4.99 -2.75 11.73
CA MET A 219 -5.94 -3.85 11.77
C MET A 219 -5.32 -5.17 12.24
N TRP A 220 -4.12 -5.50 11.76
CA TRP A 220 -3.39 -6.68 12.21
C TRP A 220 -3.02 -6.58 13.70
N TRP A 221 -2.51 -5.43 14.14
CA TRP A 221 -2.18 -5.17 15.54
C TRP A 221 -3.39 -5.38 16.46
N ASN A 222 -4.53 -4.77 16.11
CA ASN A 222 -5.76 -4.85 16.89
C ASN A 222 -6.36 -6.27 16.92
N ARG A 223 -6.16 -7.06 15.86
CA ARG A 223 -6.74 -8.41 15.76
C ARG A 223 -5.86 -9.50 16.40
N VAL A 224 -4.54 -9.41 16.22
CA VAL A 224 -3.60 -10.49 16.54
C VAL A 224 -2.75 -10.15 17.77
N LEU A 225 -2.06 -9.02 17.75
CA LEU A 225 -1.00 -8.74 18.72
C LEU A 225 -1.56 -8.21 20.04
N SER A 226 -2.49 -7.25 19.98
CA SER A 226 -3.11 -6.67 21.18
C SER A 226 -3.80 -7.72 22.06
N LYS A 227 -4.46 -8.73 21.46
CA LYS A 227 -5.09 -9.82 22.21
C LYS A 227 -4.08 -10.79 22.81
N THR A 228 -2.97 -11.04 22.11
CA THR A 228 -1.91 -11.93 22.58
C THR A 228 -1.16 -11.32 23.76
N LEU A 229 -0.87 -10.02 23.69
CA LEU A 229 -0.20 -9.26 24.76
C LEU A 229 -1.10 -9.02 25.98
N ALA A 230 -2.41 -8.89 25.79
CA ALA A 230 -3.37 -8.71 26.89
C ALA A 230 -3.72 -9.99 27.66
N ARG A 231 -3.19 -11.16 27.26
CA ARG A 231 -3.37 -12.40 28.04
C ARG A 231 -2.40 -12.37 29.22
N PRO A 232 -2.89 -12.27 30.48
CA PRO A 232 -2.01 -12.37 31.63
C PRO A 232 -1.30 -13.73 31.62
N HIS A 233 -0.01 -13.74 31.93
CA HIS A 233 0.69 -15.00 32.18
C HIS A 233 -0.05 -15.77 33.28
N PRO A 234 -0.36 -17.07 33.07
CA PRO A 234 -0.96 -17.87 34.13
C PRO A 234 0.01 -17.88 35.31
N THR A 235 -0.42 -17.27 36.42
CA THR A 235 0.36 -17.32 37.66
C THR A 235 0.50 -18.78 38.09
N PRO A 236 1.62 -19.17 38.75
CA PRO A 236 1.83 -20.55 39.19
C PRO A 236 0.66 -21.13 40.00
N ARG A 237 -0.03 -20.29 40.79
CA ARG A 237 -1.26 -20.66 41.53
C ARG A 237 -2.43 -21.06 40.64
N GLY A 238 -2.66 -20.37 39.53
CA GLY A 238 -3.75 -20.72 38.58
C GLY A 238 -3.49 -22.04 37.86
N ARG A 239 -2.20 -22.37 37.63
CA ARG A 239 -1.79 -23.66 37.07
C ARG A 239 -1.96 -24.80 38.07
N ALA A 240 -1.56 -24.61 39.32
CA ALA A 240 -1.74 -25.59 40.39
C ALA A 240 -3.23 -25.83 40.70
N ALA A 241 -4.04 -24.78 40.75
CA ALA A 241 -5.49 -24.89 40.94
C ALA A 241 -6.18 -25.60 39.77
N GLY A 242 -5.80 -25.30 38.52
CA GLY A 242 -6.35 -25.97 37.35
C GLY A 242 -5.96 -27.45 37.26
N VAL A 243 -4.74 -27.81 37.70
CA VAL A 243 -4.30 -29.21 37.80
C VAL A 243 -5.03 -29.93 38.94
N ALA A 244 -5.20 -29.29 40.10
CA ALA A 244 -5.90 -29.86 41.25
C ALA A 244 -7.39 -30.13 40.94
N VAL A 245 -8.09 -29.19 40.28
CA VAL A 245 -9.49 -29.39 39.86
C VAL A 245 -9.60 -30.55 38.87
N ARG A 246 -8.66 -30.68 37.94
CA ARG A 246 -8.67 -31.75 36.93
C ARG A 246 -8.34 -33.12 37.53
N ALA A 247 -7.46 -33.17 38.53
CA ALA A 247 -7.17 -34.38 39.31
C ALA A 247 -8.40 -34.79 40.14
N MET A 248 -9.07 -33.83 40.78
CA MET A 248 -10.26 -34.08 41.61
C MET A 248 -11.48 -34.52 40.78
N GLN A 249 -11.61 -34.07 39.53
CA GLN A 249 -12.63 -34.58 38.61
C GLN A 249 -12.35 -36.02 38.16
N CYS A 250 -11.09 -36.38 37.93
CA CYS A 250 -10.70 -37.75 37.53
C CYS A 250 -10.95 -38.77 38.66
N ASP A 251 -10.75 -38.37 39.91
CA ASP A 251 -11.08 -39.17 41.10
C ASP A 251 -12.59 -39.35 41.32
N ASN A 252 -13.39 -38.38 40.91
CA ASN A 252 -14.85 -38.46 41.06
C ASN A 252 -15.46 -39.39 40.00
N GLU A 253 -14.92 -39.40 38.78
CA GLU A 253 -15.38 -40.31 37.71
C GLU A 253 -15.05 -41.78 38.01
N THR A 254 -13.96 -42.06 38.70
CA THR A 254 -13.59 -43.42 39.12
C THR A 254 -14.43 -43.95 40.28
N LYS A 255 -14.99 -43.07 41.12
CA LYS A 255 -15.92 -43.46 42.20
C LYS A 255 -17.36 -43.69 41.74
N VAL A 256 -17.77 -43.10 40.62
CA VAL A 256 -19.13 -43.28 40.05
C VAL A 256 -19.25 -44.59 39.25
N GLN A 257 -18.13 -45.25 38.94
CA GLN A 257 -18.06 -46.49 38.16
C GLN A 257 -17.91 -47.76 39.02
N LYS A 258 -18.09 -47.68 40.35
CA LYS A 258 -18.18 -48.80 41.29
C LYS A 258 -19.52 -48.79 42.00
#